data_AF-A0AAE1JAR9-F1
#
_entry.id   AF-A0AAE1JAR9-F1
#
_cell.length_a   1.000
_cell.length_b   1.000
_cell.length_c   1.000
_cell.angle_alpha   90.00
_cell.angle_beta   90.00
_cell.angle_gamma   90.00
#
_symmetry.space_group_name_H-M   'P 1'
#
loop_
_entity.id
_entity.type
_entity.pdbx_description
1 polymer ?
#
loop_
_entity_poly.entity_id
_entity_poly.type
_entity_poly.pdbx_seq_one_letter_code
_entity_poly.pdbx_strand_id
1 'polypeptide(L)'
;MASLSSAIDSSIGASSLSPTNSLQTISNPFYLHPNENPSLILVSPILTGPNYNSWARAMRMLLLSKNKLGFINRSIPASKSTDSLFSIWERCNMMVLSWLTRSISSSIA
;
A
#
# COMPACT_ATOMS: atom_id res chain seq x y z
N MET A 1 53.24 -3.71 -38.03
CA MET A 1 52.42 -3.24 -36.89
C MET A 1 51.03 -2.93 -37.40
N ALA A 2 50.13 -3.91 -37.34
CA ALA A 2 48.71 -3.68 -37.59
C ALA A 2 48.08 -3.21 -36.27
N SER A 3 47.52 -2.00 -36.23
CA SER A 3 46.77 -1.51 -35.07
C SER A 3 45.28 -1.63 -35.36
N LEU A 4 44.59 -2.29 -34.43
CA LEU A 4 43.20 -2.72 -34.49
C LEU A 4 42.21 -1.57 -34.29
N SER A 5 41.11 -1.66 -35.02
CA SER A 5 39.88 -0.85 -34.97
C SER A 5 39.29 -0.74 -33.55
N SER A 6 39.04 0.48 -33.07
CA SER A 6 38.27 0.73 -31.84
C SER A 6 36.77 0.81 -32.13
N ALA A 7 36.01 0.00 -31.41
CA ALA A 7 34.56 -0.15 -31.51
C ALA A 7 33.80 1.08 -30.99
N ILE A 8 32.84 1.53 -31.80
CA ILE A 8 31.49 2.04 -31.51
C ILE A 8 31.24 2.47 -30.05
N ASP A 9 31.26 3.79 -29.82
CA ASP A 9 30.65 4.44 -28.66
C ASP A 9 29.12 4.37 -28.81
N SER A 10 28.48 3.51 -28.02
CA SER A 10 27.02 3.43 -27.94
C SER A 10 26.58 4.39 -26.84
N SER A 11 26.21 5.61 -27.24
CA SER A 11 25.53 6.58 -26.40
C SER A 11 24.17 6.03 -25.97
N ILE A 12 24.13 5.27 -24.87
CA ILE A 12 22.88 4.95 -24.18
C ILE A 12 22.47 6.23 -23.45
N GLY A 13 21.46 6.89 -23.98
CA GLY A 13 20.82 8.04 -23.37
C GLY A 13 20.46 7.71 -21.93
N ALA A 14 21.11 8.41 -20.99
CA ALA A 14 20.68 8.47 -19.62
C ALA A 14 19.32 9.20 -19.63
N SER A 15 18.23 8.43 -19.65
CA SER A 15 16.89 8.93 -19.41
C SER A 15 16.92 9.63 -18.05
N SER A 16 16.85 10.96 -18.06
CA SER A 16 16.72 11.78 -16.87
C SER A 16 15.52 11.26 -16.06
N LEU A 17 15.78 10.69 -14.89
CA LEU A 17 14.72 10.39 -13.92
C LEU A 17 14.16 11.73 -13.47
N SER A 18 13.11 12.20 -14.15
CA SER A 18 12.24 13.23 -13.59
C SER A 18 11.78 12.74 -12.21
N PRO A 19 11.71 13.59 -11.18
CA PRO A 19 11.15 13.19 -9.89
C PRO A 19 9.65 12.96 -10.10
N THR A 20 9.31 11.76 -10.54
CA THR A 20 7.94 11.28 -10.59
C THR A 20 7.42 11.35 -9.16
N ASN A 21 6.29 12.03 -9.01
CA ASN A 21 5.64 12.30 -7.74
C ASN A 21 5.52 10.99 -6.94
N SER A 22 6.43 10.76 -5.99
CA SER A 22 6.68 9.43 -5.39
C SER A 22 5.44 8.86 -4.66
N LEU A 23 4.49 9.74 -4.34
CA LEU A 23 3.16 9.47 -3.78
C LEU A 23 2.22 8.69 -4.71
N GLN A 24 2.49 8.67 -6.02
CA GLN A 24 1.62 8.02 -7.01
C GLN A 24 2.09 6.62 -7.43
N THR A 25 3.19 6.13 -6.85
CA THR A 25 3.71 4.79 -7.15
C THR A 25 2.98 3.72 -6.35
N ILE A 26 2.70 2.56 -6.96
CA ILE A 26 2.02 1.43 -6.29
C ILE A 26 2.81 0.93 -5.07
N SER A 27 4.13 1.08 -5.09
CA SER A 27 5.03 0.74 -3.98
C SER A 27 4.91 1.71 -2.80
N ASN A 28 4.31 2.89 -2.97
CA ASN A 28 4.11 3.83 -1.89
C ASN A 28 2.95 3.36 -0.99
N PRO A 29 3.15 3.24 0.33
CA PRO A 29 2.08 2.82 1.23
C PRO A 29 0.90 3.80 1.29
N PHE A 30 1.13 5.07 0.98
CA PHE A 30 0.13 6.13 0.91
C PHE A 30 -0.65 6.19 -0.41
N TYR A 31 -0.26 5.36 -1.38
CA TYR A 31 -1.01 5.25 -2.62
C TYR A 31 -2.33 4.51 -2.39
N LEU A 32 -3.43 5.10 -2.86
CA LEU A 32 -4.73 4.45 -2.94
C LEU A 32 -5.06 4.20 -4.40
N HIS A 33 -5.28 2.93 -4.74
CA HIS A 33 -5.62 2.56 -6.12
C HIS A 33 -7.04 3.06 -6.43
N PRO A 34 -7.36 3.56 -7.65
CA PRO A 34 -8.68 4.09 -7.98
C PRO A 34 -9.86 3.12 -7.71
N ASN A 35 -9.61 1.81 -7.78
CA ASN A 35 -10.61 0.77 -7.49
C ASN A 35 -10.79 0.47 -5.99
N GLU A 36 -9.99 1.06 -5.12
CA GLU A 36 -10.12 0.92 -3.66
C GLU A 36 -11.21 1.85 -3.14
N ASN A 37 -12.21 1.26 -2.49
CA ASN A 37 -13.28 2.02 -1.86
C ASN A 37 -13.60 1.44 -0.47
N PRO A 38 -14.14 2.25 0.45
CA PRO A 38 -14.42 1.85 1.82
C PRO A 38 -15.55 0.81 1.94
N SER A 39 -16.37 0.62 0.91
CA SER A 39 -17.51 -0.30 0.93
C SER A 39 -17.16 -1.75 0.57
N LEU A 40 -15.91 -2.03 0.21
CA LEU A 40 -15.46 -3.39 -0.12
C LEU A 40 -15.45 -4.29 1.11
N ILE A 41 -16.11 -5.45 1.00
CA ILE A 41 -15.92 -6.57 1.93
C ILE A 41 -14.80 -7.42 1.35
N LEU A 42 -13.61 -7.31 1.95
CA LEU A 42 -12.39 -7.89 1.38
C LEU A 42 -12.00 -9.24 1.99
N VAL A 43 -12.61 -9.62 3.12
CA VAL A 43 -12.41 -10.92 3.76
C VAL A 43 -13.77 -11.57 3.96
N SER A 44 -13.89 -12.80 3.48
CA SER A 44 -15.05 -13.67 3.67
C SER A 44 -14.58 -15.07 4.09
N PRO A 45 -15.19 -15.71 5.09
CA PRO A 45 -16.28 -15.19 5.93
C PRO A 45 -15.83 -14.06 6.86
N ILE A 46 -16.77 -13.19 7.25
CA ILE A 46 -16.52 -12.12 8.24
C ILE A 46 -16.18 -12.70 9.62
N LEU A 47 -15.54 -11.93 10.48
CA LEU A 47 -15.19 -12.35 11.84
C LEU A 47 -16.46 -12.58 12.67
N THR A 48 -16.65 -13.79 13.16
CA THR A 48 -17.76 -14.19 14.05
C THR A 48 -17.29 -14.60 15.45
N GLY A 49 -15.98 -14.57 15.70
CA GLY A 49 -15.36 -14.99 16.96
C GLY A 49 -14.64 -16.33 16.80
N PRO A 50 -15.35 -17.46 16.63
CA PRO A 50 -14.73 -18.79 16.49
C PRO A 50 -13.76 -18.90 15.31
N ASN A 51 -13.97 -18.11 14.25
CA ASN A 51 -13.13 -18.12 13.05
C ASN A 51 -11.93 -17.15 13.09
N TYR A 52 -11.61 -16.57 14.25
CA TYR A 52 -10.59 -15.52 14.38
C TYR A 52 -9.26 -15.86 13.70
N ASN A 53 -8.70 -17.05 13.91
CA ASN A 53 -7.40 -17.41 13.34
C ASN A 53 -7.40 -17.38 11.80
N SER A 54 -8.43 -17.94 11.17
CA SER A 54 -8.58 -17.94 9.71
C SER A 54 -8.83 -16.52 9.18
N TRP A 55 -9.68 -15.76 9.86
CA TRP A 55 -9.97 -14.38 9.50
C TRP A 55 -8.73 -13.48 9.61
N ALA A 56 -7.99 -13.56 10.73
CA ALA A 56 -6.80 -12.76 10.97
C ALA A 56 -5.71 -13.04 9.92
N ARG A 57 -5.54 -14.31 9.53
CA ARG A 57 -4.61 -14.68 8.45
C ARG A 57 -5.06 -14.09 7.11
N ALA A 58 -6.34 -14.21 6.76
CA ALA A 58 -6.88 -13.65 5.52
C ALA A 58 -6.78 -12.12 5.48
N MET A 59 -7.13 -11.44 6.57
CA MET A 59 -7.03 -9.98 6.69
C MET A 59 -5.58 -9.50 6.60
N ARG A 60 -4.63 -10.21 7.22
CA ARG A 60 -3.20 -9.92 7.09
C ARG A 60 -2.72 -10.05 5.65
N MET A 61 -3.08 -11.14 4.96
CA MET A 61 -2.69 -11.36 3.55
C MET A 61 -3.24 -10.28 2.63
N LEU A 62 -4.50 -9.90 2.83
CA LEU A 62 -5.14 -8.82 2.10
C LEU A 62 -4.43 -7.47 2.32
N LEU A 63 -4.16 -7.11 3.57
CA LEU A 63 -3.49 -5.84 3.87
C LEU A 63 -2.06 -5.81 3.32
N LEU A 64 -1.38 -6.96 3.29
CA LEU A 64 -0.07 -7.09 2.64
C LEU A 64 -0.15 -6.87 1.13
N SER A 65 -1.11 -7.49 0.44
CA SER A 65 -1.24 -7.35 -1.02
C SER A 65 -1.59 -5.92 -1.46
N LYS A 66 -2.20 -5.12 -0.57
CA LYS A 66 -2.55 -3.72 -0.81
C LYS A 66 -1.53 -2.72 -0.27
N ASN A 67 -0.41 -3.21 0.30
CA ASN A 67 0.62 -2.40 0.95
C ASN A 67 0.08 -1.51 2.10
N LYS A 68 -0.85 -2.08 2.89
CA LYS A 68 -1.53 -1.40 4.01
C LYS A 68 -1.28 -2.03 5.37
N LEU A 69 -0.53 -3.14 5.46
CA LEU A 69 -0.22 -3.77 6.76
C LEU A 69 0.49 -2.81 7.73
N GLY A 70 1.29 -1.88 7.20
CA GLY A 70 2.03 -0.88 7.97
C GLY A 70 1.17 0.02 8.87
N PHE A 71 -0.10 0.23 8.50
CA PHE A 71 -1.05 1.02 9.28
C PHE A 71 -1.53 0.28 10.55
N ILE A 72 -1.58 -1.06 10.50
CA ILE A 72 -2.04 -1.89 11.63
C ILE A 72 -0.91 -2.21 12.60
N ASN A 73 0.25 -2.59 12.09
CA ASN A 73 1.41 -2.93 12.92
C ASN A 73 2.20 -1.69 13.40
N ARG A 74 1.73 -0.48 13.05
CA ARG A 74 2.35 0.81 13.36
C ARG A 74 3.74 1.03 12.78
N SER A 75 4.17 0.25 11.78
CA SER A 75 5.41 0.54 11.05
C SER A 75 5.30 1.81 10.19
N ILE A 76 4.06 2.25 9.91
CA ILE A 76 3.74 3.56 9.34
C ILE A 76 3.02 4.36 10.43
N PRO A 77 3.76 5.10 11.27
CA PRO A 77 3.16 5.85 12.37
C PRO A 77 2.31 7.00 11.84
N ALA A 78 1.37 7.46 12.66
CA ALA A 78 0.64 8.69 12.38
C ALA A 78 1.62 9.86 12.21
N SER A 79 1.51 10.57 11.09
CA SER A 79 2.21 11.83 10.90
C SER A 79 1.70 12.86 11.92
N LYS A 80 2.50 13.89 12.23
CA LYS A 80 2.01 14.98 13.07
C LYS A 80 0.92 15.73 12.30
N SER A 81 -0.07 16.28 12.98
CA SER A 81 -1.14 17.05 12.35
C SER A 81 -0.65 18.28 11.57
N THR A 82 0.57 18.74 11.85
CA THR A 82 1.25 19.83 11.13
C THR A 82 1.89 19.40 9.81
N ASP A 83 2.04 18.09 9.58
CA ASP A 83 2.75 17.57 8.41
C ASP A 83 1.81 17.55 7.19
N SER A 84 2.32 17.94 6.03
CA SER A 84 1.55 17.93 4.77
C SER A 84 1.03 16.54 4.39
N LEU A 85 1.71 15.48 4.86
CA LEU A 85 1.33 14.08 4.61
C LEU A 85 0.23 13.57 5.55
N PHE A 86 -0.13 14.31 6.60
CA PHE A 86 -1.13 13.89 7.58
C PHE A 86 -2.47 13.53 6.95
N SER A 87 -2.97 14.40 6.07
CA SER A 87 -4.25 14.19 5.38
C SER A 87 -4.25 12.92 4.50
N ILE A 88 -3.09 12.56 3.92
CA ILE A 88 -2.94 11.37 3.08
C ILE A 88 -2.85 10.12 3.96
N TRP A 89 -2.08 10.19 5.05
CA TRP A 89 -2.01 9.14 6.06
C TRP A 89 -3.41 8.85 6.63
N GLU A 90 -4.14 9.90 7.00
CA GLU A 90 -5.48 9.80 7.59
C GLU A 90 -6.45 9.13 6.62
N ARG A 91 -6.44 9.52 5.34
CA ARG A 91 -7.26 8.89 4.31
C ARG A 91 -6.96 7.40 4.17
N CYS A 92 -5.69 7.01 4.16
CA CYS A 92 -5.30 5.60 4.09
C CYS A 92 -5.73 4.83 5.35
N ASN A 93 -5.56 5.44 6.52
CA ASN A 93 -5.97 4.86 7.80
C ASN A 93 -7.50 4.64 7.85
N MET A 94 -8.29 5.60 7.39
CA MET A 94 -9.76 5.47 7.30
C MET A 94 -10.20 4.38 6.31
N MET A 95 -9.48 4.22 5.20
CA MET A 95 -9.73 3.12 4.26
C MET A 95 -9.52 1.75 4.93
N VAL A 96 -8.40 1.58 5.64
CA VAL A 96 -8.08 0.34 6.35
C VAL A 96 -9.11 0.05 7.46
N LEU A 97 -9.52 1.07 8.22
CA LEU A 97 -10.56 0.96 9.24
C LEU A 97 -11.91 0.54 8.64
N SER A 98 -12.25 1.08 7.48
CA SER A 98 -13.48 0.71 6.76
C SER A 98 -13.46 -0.77 6.35
N TRP A 99 -12.34 -1.28 5.86
CA TRP A 99 -12.23 -2.71 5.51
C TRP A 99 -12.27 -3.62 6.74
N LEU A 100 -11.67 -3.21 7.86
CA LEU A 100 -11.75 -3.94 9.12
C LEU A 100 -13.19 -4.01 9.62
N THR A 101 -13.84 -2.86 9.80
CA THR A 101 -15.23 -2.79 10.32
C THR A 101 -16.21 -3.57 9.45
N ARG A 102 -16.06 -3.54 8.13
CA ARG A 102 -16.91 -4.31 7.19
C ARG A 102 -16.62 -5.80 7.15
N SER A 103 -15.50 -6.24 7.70
CA SER A 103 -15.14 -7.66 7.78
C SER A 103 -15.38 -8.25 9.16
N ILE A 104 -16.08 -7.53 10.05
CA ILE A 104 -16.43 -7.96 11.40
C ILE A 104 -17.96 -8.06 11.53
N SER A 105 -18.44 -9.09 12.23
CA SER A 105 -19.87 -9.22 12.57
C SER A 105 -20.35 -8.05 13.44
N SER A 106 -21.57 -7.57 13.21
CA SER A 106 -22.21 -6.53 14.03
C SER A 106 -22.38 -6.92 15.50
N SER A 107 -22.28 -8.21 15.83
CA SER A 107 -22.29 -8.70 17.21
C SER A 107 -20.97 -8.47 17.96
N ILE A 108 -19.90 -8.11 17.24
CA ILE A 108 -18.55 -7.87 17.77
C ILE A 108 -18.12 -6.41 17.59
N ALA A 109 -18.59 -5.76 16.52
CA ALA A 109 -18.22 -4.40 16.13
C ALA A 109 -18.69 -3.32 17.11
#